data_AF-A0AAD5SZD5-F1
#
_entry.id   AF-A0AAD5SZD5-F1
#
_cell.length_a   1.000
_cell.length_b   1.000
_cell.length_c   1.000
_cell.angle_alpha   90.00
_cell.angle_beta   90.00
_cell.angle_gamma   90.00
#
_symmetry.space_group_name_H-M   'P 1'
#
loop_
_entity.id
_entity.type
_entity.pdbx_description
1 polymer ?
#
loop_
_entity_poly.entity_id
_entity_poly.type
_entity_poly.pdbx_seq_one_letter_code
_entity_poly.pdbx_strand_id
1 'polypeptide(L)'
;MAIDAMLGGAVSYLESCPGVSKIKIGTTRAPSSLHAITQWEAAAAKAVMQDTGIARSITMPQDLKALYDVSDGFSFQWSAKFPRITDGRQKTNNTEACILGDIHVNGIDGLIHIPCQYSPNRKHKTQQYDNLLRGWKLPPGPVFVLHNVIHHGKVCLVYPVSESGEQLVRDVCSAEVWFQTAKSGEWYFLSETFSGYFRLAVLHLGICGWQLLLTDQGVPQYILDWISFYSPAAAAVMRTVRVEGAADKEQGNKAANDLWRKKQLEEANGANDAFDCDTIMQLLHIAKS
;
A
#
# COMPACT_ATOMS: atom_id res chain seq x y z
N MET A 1 -18.16 -12.68 -4.33
CA MET A 1 -17.47 -11.72 -5.22
C MET A 1 -16.27 -12.45 -5.81
N ALA A 2 -16.09 -12.47 -7.13
CA ALA A 2 -14.91 -13.09 -7.73
C ALA A 2 -13.69 -12.21 -7.46
N ILE A 3 -12.56 -12.81 -7.10
CA ILE A 3 -11.32 -12.09 -6.74
C ILE A 3 -10.82 -11.20 -7.87
N ASP A 4 -11.04 -11.60 -9.13
CA ASP A 4 -10.72 -10.79 -10.31
C ASP A 4 -11.47 -9.46 -10.34
N ALA A 5 -12.67 -9.39 -9.76
CA ALA A 5 -13.40 -8.13 -9.64
C ALA A 5 -12.70 -7.15 -8.69
N MET A 6 -11.99 -7.64 -7.67
CA MET A 6 -11.22 -6.77 -6.78
C MET A 6 -10.04 -6.10 -7.48
N LEU A 7 -9.48 -6.76 -8.50
CA LEU A 7 -8.35 -6.26 -9.28
C LEU A 7 -8.77 -5.31 -10.40
N GLY A 8 -10.06 -5.03 -10.58
CA GLY A 8 -10.56 -4.00 -11.50
C GLY A 8 -10.01 -4.13 -12.93
N GLY A 9 -9.92 -5.37 -13.45
CA GLY A 9 -9.40 -5.65 -14.80
C GLY A 9 -7.88 -5.56 -14.97
N ALA A 10 -7.11 -5.36 -13.89
CA ALA A 10 -5.65 -5.32 -13.93
C ALA A 10 -5.02 -6.60 -14.52
N VAL A 11 -5.65 -7.76 -14.29
CA VAL A 11 -5.24 -9.05 -14.87
C VAL A 11 -5.30 -9.00 -16.39
N SER A 12 -6.47 -8.66 -16.94
CA SER A 12 -6.67 -8.56 -18.39
C SER A 12 -5.78 -7.49 -19.04
N TYR A 13 -5.53 -6.40 -18.31
CA TYR A 13 -4.56 -5.39 -18.75
C TYR A 13 -3.14 -6.00 -18.85
N LEU A 14 -2.64 -6.64 -17.79
CA LEU A 14 -1.30 -7.23 -17.76
C LEU A 14 -1.13 -8.38 -18.76
N GLU A 15 -2.16 -9.19 -18.99
CA GLU A 15 -2.16 -10.22 -20.04
C GLU A 15 -1.98 -9.62 -21.44
N SER A 16 -2.43 -8.39 -21.64
CA SER A 16 -2.23 -7.67 -22.91
C SER A 16 -0.87 -6.97 -23.01
N CYS A 17 -0.10 -6.88 -21.92
CA CYS A 17 1.19 -6.20 -21.90
C CYS A 17 2.31 -7.07 -22.48
N PRO A 18 3.21 -6.51 -23.31
CA PRO A 18 4.37 -7.24 -23.83
C PRO A 18 5.29 -7.75 -22.72
N GLY A 19 5.77 -8.99 -22.87
CA GLY A 19 6.78 -9.58 -21.97
C GLY A 19 6.22 -10.13 -20.66
N VAL A 20 5.01 -9.78 -20.25
CA VAL A 20 4.32 -10.42 -19.11
C VAL A 20 4.14 -11.90 -19.42
N SER A 21 4.50 -12.77 -18.47
CA SER A 21 4.57 -14.21 -18.75
C SER A 21 4.08 -15.13 -17.64
N LYS A 22 3.95 -14.63 -16.41
CA LYS A 22 3.43 -15.39 -15.28
C LYS A 22 2.59 -14.45 -14.45
N ILE A 23 1.28 -14.64 -14.46
CA ILE A 23 0.36 -13.97 -13.55
C ILE A 23 -0.17 -15.05 -12.60
N LYS A 24 -0.08 -14.81 -11.31
CA LYS A 24 -0.53 -15.71 -10.26
C LYS A 24 -1.47 -14.94 -9.37
N ILE A 25 -2.71 -15.42 -9.32
CA ILE A 25 -3.72 -14.95 -8.39
C ILE A 25 -3.92 -16.08 -7.40
N GLY A 26 -3.67 -15.82 -6.13
CA GLY A 26 -3.82 -16.78 -5.06
C GLY A 26 -4.68 -16.21 -3.96
N THR A 27 -5.73 -16.94 -3.60
CA THR A 27 -6.19 -16.94 -2.21
C THR A 27 -5.14 -17.65 -1.39
N THR A 28 -4.60 -17.02 -0.34
CA THR A 28 -3.66 -17.72 0.52
C THR A 28 -4.36 -18.88 1.23
N ARG A 29 -5.61 -18.72 1.68
CA ARG A 29 -6.41 -19.73 2.41
C ARG A 29 -7.94 -19.49 2.26
N ALA A 30 -8.75 -20.45 2.70
CA ALA A 30 -10.21 -20.33 2.74
C ALA A 30 -10.66 -19.13 3.61
N PRO A 31 -11.87 -18.56 3.40
CA PRO A 31 -12.35 -17.43 4.19
C PRO A 31 -12.18 -17.60 5.70
N SER A 32 -11.80 -16.52 6.38
CA SER A 32 -11.67 -16.53 7.84
C SER A 32 -13.06 -16.60 8.48
N SER A 33 -13.21 -17.42 9.51
CA SER A 33 -14.44 -17.41 10.31
C SER A 33 -14.50 -16.15 11.19
N LEU A 34 -15.72 -15.70 11.51
CA LEU A 34 -15.93 -14.62 12.50
C LEU A 34 -15.22 -14.91 13.83
N HIS A 35 -15.21 -16.18 14.24
CA HIS A 35 -14.52 -16.62 15.46
C HIS A 35 -13.00 -16.36 15.40
N ALA A 36 -12.37 -16.64 14.26
CA ALA A 36 -10.95 -16.37 14.06
C ALA A 36 -10.65 -14.86 14.12
N ILE A 37 -11.52 -14.02 13.55
CA ILE A 37 -11.42 -12.56 13.63
C ILE A 37 -11.50 -12.08 15.09
N THR A 38 -12.50 -12.53 15.85
CA THR A 38 -12.62 -12.16 17.27
C THR A 38 -11.44 -12.66 18.09
N GLN A 39 -10.93 -13.85 17.80
CA GLN A 39 -9.74 -14.41 18.47
C GLN A 39 -8.50 -13.56 18.18
N TRP A 40 -8.31 -13.14 16.93
CA TRP A 40 -7.23 -12.24 16.55
C TRP A 40 -7.34 -10.89 17.24
N GLU A 41 -8.53 -10.27 17.28
CA GLU A 41 -8.75 -8.98 17.96
C GLU A 41 -8.39 -9.06 19.46
N ALA A 42 -8.80 -10.15 20.13
CA ALA A 42 -8.44 -10.40 21.53
C ALA A 42 -6.93 -10.62 21.72
N ALA A 43 -6.29 -11.38 20.82
CA ALA A 43 -4.85 -11.63 20.87
C ALA A 43 -4.04 -10.35 20.59
N ALA A 44 -4.49 -9.53 19.65
CA ALA A 44 -3.90 -8.24 19.29
C ALA A 44 -3.96 -7.26 20.46
N ALA A 45 -5.13 -7.10 21.10
CA ALA A 45 -5.29 -6.27 22.28
C ALA A 45 -4.37 -6.72 23.44
N LYS A 46 -4.24 -8.04 23.64
CA LYS A 46 -3.32 -8.61 24.64
C LYS A 46 -1.85 -8.32 24.30
N ALA A 47 -1.45 -8.48 23.03
CA ALA A 47 -0.07 -8.21 22.60
C ALA A 47 0.30 -6.74 22.81
N VAL A 48 -0.61 -5.81 22.49
CA VAL A 48 -0.41 -4.37 22.72
C VAL A 48 -0.33 -4.05 24.22
N MET A 49 -1.16 -4.66 25.05
CA MET A 49 -1.09 -4.49 26.50
C MET A 49 0.24 -4.99 27.08
N GLN A 50 0.76 -6.12 26.56
CA GLN A 50 2.04 -6.67 26.99
C GLN A 50 3.23 -5.80 26.60
N ASP A 51 3.19 -5.21 25.41
CA ASP A 51 4.25 -4.32 24.92
C ASP A 51 4.24 -2.94 25.60
N THR A 52 3.05 -2.36 25.77
CA THR A 52 2.90 -0.95 26.17
C THR A 52 2.53 -0.75 27.63
N GLY A 53 2.11 -1.81 28.33
CA GLY A 53 1.52 -1.74 29.67
C GLY A 53 0.12 -1.12 29.71
N ILE A 54 -0.44 -0.69 28.58
CA ILE A 54 -1.73 0.00 28.49
C ILE A 54 -2.71 -0.85 27.69
N ALA A 55 -3.83 -1.21 28.31
CA ALA A 55 -4.91 -1.92 27.63
C ALA A 55 -5.53 -1.04 26.53
N ARG A 56 -5.62 -1.57 25.31
CA ARG A 56 -6.26 -0.92 24.17
C ARG A 56 -7.22 -1.87 23.47
N SER A 57 -8.33 -1.33 23.00
CA SER A 57 -9.21 -2.04 22.08
C SER A 57 -8.57 -2.06 20.70
N ILE A 58 -8.38 -3.24 20.13
CA ILE A 58 -7.89 -3.42 18.77
C ILE A 58 -8.97 -4.18 18.01
N THR A 59 -9.58 -3.51 17.04
CA THR A 59 -10.65 -4.06 16.20
C THR A 59 -10.20 -4.04 14.76
N MET A 60 -10.39 -5.16 14.05
CA MET A 60 -10.00 -5.23 12.65
C MET A 60 -10.85 -4.27 11.79
N PRO A 61 -10.25 -3.55 10.83
CA PRO A 61 -10.97 -2.65 9.93
C PRO A 61 -12.07 -3.37 9.15
N GLN A 62 -13.22 -2.72 8.96
CA GLN A 62 -14.39 -3.34 8.35
C GLN A 62 -14.16 -3.76 6.88
N ASP A 63 -13.40 -2.98 6.15
CA ASP A 63 -12.99 -3.24 4.77
C ASP A 63 -11.99 -4.40 4.67
N LEU A 64 -11.10 -4.56 5.65
CA LEU A 64 -10.23 -5.74 5.76
C LEU A 64 -11.00 -6.99 6.19
N LYS A 65 -11.99 -6.86 7.09
CA LYS A 65 -12.92 -7.95 7.43
C LYS A 65 -13.65 -8.45 6.18
N ALA A 66 -14.13 -7.53 5.35
CA ALA A 66 -14.78 -7.87 4.08
C ALA A 66 -13.85 -8.64 3.11
N LEU A 67 -12.54 -8.36 3.11
CA LEU A 67 -11.57 -9.20 2.39
C LEU A 67 -11.51 -10.61 2.99
N TYR A 68 -11.39 -10.72 4.31
CA TYR A 68 -11.27 -12.02 4.99
C TYR A 68 -12.53 -12.88 4.94
N ASP A 69 -13.71 -12.26 4.79
CA ASP A 69 -14.96 -12.96 4.47
C ASP A 69 -14.93 -13.63 3.09
N VAL A 70 -14.05 -13.16 2.19
CA VAL A 70 -13.86 -13.72 0.84
C VAL A 70 -12.64 -14.63 0.76
N SER A 71 -11.54 -14.31 1.46
CA SER A 71 -10.28 -15.07 1.43
C SER A 71 -9.40 -14.74 2.63
N ASP A 72 -8.87 -15.75 3.33
CA ASP A 72 -7.89 -15.54 4.41
C ASP A 72 -6.51 -15.16 3.84
N GLY A 73 -6.38 -13.88 3.54
CA GLY A 73 -5.24 -13.24 2.88
C GLY A 73 -5.39 -13.25 1.36
N PHE A 74 -4.48 -12.56 0.68
CA PHE A 74 -4.55 -12.34 -0.75
C PHE A 74 -3.15 -12.23 -1.34
N SER A 75 -2.94 -12.78 -2.53
CA SER A 75 -1.69 -12.66 -3.26
C SER A 75 -1.96 -12.50 -4.75
N PHE A 76 -1.42 -11.43 -5.32
CA PHE A 76 -1.40 -11.16 -6.74
C PHE A 76 0.02 -10.85 -7.15
N GLN A 77 0.62 -11.77 -7.89
CA GLN A 77 2.01 -11.67 -8.30
C GLN A 77 2.13 -11.82 -9.81
N TRP A 78 2.92 -10.97 -10.44
CA TRP A 78 3.22 -11.12 -11.85
C TRP A 78 4.69 -10.92 -12.19
N SER A 79 5.10 -11.51 -13.31
CA SER A 79 6.48 -11.51 -13.77
C SER A 79 6.56 -11.26 -15.27
N ALA A 80 7.61 -10.56 -15.68
CA ALA A 80 7.90 -10.34 -17.09
C ALA A 80 9.26 -10.91 -17.49
N LYS A 81 9.36 -11.27 -18.76
CA LYS A 81 10.57 -11.75 -19.43
C LYS A 81 11.03 -10.67 -20.38
N PHE A 82 12.24 -10.20 -20.16
CA PHE A 82 12.89 -9.24 -21.06
C PHE A 82 14.15 -9.85 -21.65
N PRO A 83 14.34 -9.78 -22.98
CA PRO A 83 15.60 -10.17 -23.59
C PRO A 83 16.71 -9.34 -22.93
N ARG A 84 17.72 -9.99 -22.35
CA ARG A 84 18.91 -9.27 -21.93
C ARG A 84 19.56 -8.72 -23.20
N ILE A 85 19.58 -7.40 -23.35
CA ILE A 85 20.44 -6.76 -24.35
C ILE A 85 21.86 -6.84 -23.76
N THR A 86 22.55 -7.95 -24.00
CA THR A 86 23.98 -8.01 -23.76
C THR A 86 24.67 -7.40 -24.96
N ASP A 87 25.49 -6.36 -24.72
CA ASP A 87 26.34 -5.73 -25.73
C ASP A 87 27.14 -6.78 -26.51
N GLY A 88 26.68 -7.10 -27.73
CA GLY A 88 27.40 -7.87 -28.74
C GLY A 88 27.87 -9.29 -28.39
N ARG A 89 27.66 -9.82 -27.17
CA ARG A 89 28.13 -11.15 -26.78
C ARG A 89 27.02 -11.96 -26.11
N GLN A 90 26.73 -13.09 -26.75
CA GLN A 90 25.89 -14.19 -26.30
C GLN A 90 24.39 -13.89 -26.17
N LYS A 91 23.61 -14.41 -27.14
CA LYS A 91 22.20 -14.77 -26.94
C LYS A 91 22.15 -15.84 -25.85
N THR A 92 21.98 -15.47 -24.59
CA THR A 92 21.58 -16.44 -23.58
C THR A 92 20.09 -16.71 -23.78
N ASN A 93 19.80 -17.93 -24.17
CA ASN A 93 18.49 -18.55 -24.36
C ASN A 93 17.68 -18.73 -23.07
N ASN A 94 18.12 -18.12 -21.96
CA ASN A 94 17.43 -18.17 -20.66
C ASN A 94 16.94 -16.76 -20.27
N THR A 95 15.77 -16.39 -20.79
CA THR A 95 15.04 -15.19 -20.35
C THR A 95 14.31 -15.54 -19.06
N GLU A 96 15.02 -15.50 -17.93
CA GLU A 96 14.39 -15.73 -16.63
C GLU A 96 13.36 -14.64 -16.35
N ALA A 97 12.15 -15.07 -15.98
CA ALA A 97 11.06 -14.17 -15.64
C ALA A 97 11.38 -13.53 -14.28
N CYS A 98 11.51 -12.20 -14.25
CA CYS A 98 11.68 -11.45 -13.01
C CYS A 98 10.31 -11.09 -12.43
N ILE A 99 10.14 -11.23 -11.11
CA ILE A 99 8.94 -10.75 -10.42
C ILE A 99 8.98 -9.23 -10.43
N LEU A 100 7.95 -8.63 -11.02
CA LEU A 100 7.88 -7.17 -11.16
C LEU A 100 6.76 -6.55 -10.37
N GLY A 101 5.67 -7.27 -10.13
CA GLY A 101 4.62 -6.81 -9.25
C GLY A 101 4.15 -7.88 -8.28
N ASP A 102 3.80 -7.41 -7.09
CA ASP A 102 3.32 -8.14 -5.94
C ASP A 102 2.34 -7.25 -5.16
N ILE A 103 1.07 -7.65 -5.12
CA ILE A 103 0.09 -7.16 -4.16
C ILE A 103 -0.19 -8.32 -3.23
N HIS A 104 0.16 -8.17 -1.96
CA HIS A 104 -0.02 -9.21 -0.99
C HIS A 104 -0.65 -8.65 0.28
N VAL A 105 -1.54 -9.44 0.87
CA VAL A 105 -2.16 -9.18 2.17
C VAL A 105 -2.03 -10.47 2.95
N ASN A 106 -1.34 -10.40 4.09
CA ASN A 106 -1.18 -11.54 4.98
C ASN A 106 -2.54 -12.12 5.38
N GLY A 107 -2.60 -13.42 5.58
CA GLY A 107 -3.72 -14.04 6.30
C GLY A 107 -3.79 -13.54 7.74
N ILE A 108 -4.90 -13.84 8.42
CA ILE A 108 -5.18 -13.37 9.77
C ILE A 108 -4.08 -13.72 10.78
N ASP A 109 -3.53 -14.93 10.69
CA ASP A 109 -2.42 -15.36 11.57
C ASP A 109 -1.09 -14.63 11.26
N GLY A 110 -0.98 -14.06 10.06
CA GLY A 110 0.18 -13.29 9.61
C GLY A 110 0.11 -11.80 9.97
N LEU A 111 -1.04 -11.32 10.48
CA LEU A 111 -1.19 -9.96 11.02
C LEU A 111 -0.58 -9.86 12.42
N ILE A 112 0.76 -9.90 12.46
CA ILE A 112 1.53 -9.95 13.70
C ILE A 112 1.84 -8.53 14.18
N HIS A 113 1.67 -8.30 15.48
CA HIS A 113 2.06 -7.06 16.15
C HIS A 113 3.57 -6.83 16.06
N ILE A 114 4.01 -5.64 15.69
CA ILE A 114 5.41 -5.22 15.80
C ILE A 114 5.58 -4.46 17.10
N PRO A 115 6.33 -5.00 18.09
CA PRO A 115 6.72 -4.23 19.26
C PRO A 115 7.54 -3.01 18.82
N CYS A 116 7.01 -1.82 19.04
CA CYS A 116 7.69 -0.57 18.72
C CYS A 116 7.20 0.57 19.59
N GLN A 117 8.11 1.50 19.90
CA GLN A 117 7.71 2.78 20.45
C GLN A 117 6.84 3.50 19.40
N TYR A 118 5.78 4.15 19.87
CA TYR A 118 4.95 5.02 19.03
C TYR A 118 4.86 6.40 19.68
N SER A 119 4.58 7.40 18.85
CA SER A 119 4.36 8.77 19.28
C SER A 119 2.88 9.09 19.11
N PRO A 120 2.06 9.06 20.18
CA PRO A 120 0.69 9.55 20.12
C PRO A 120 0.73 10.99 19.63
N ASN A 121 -0.02 11.35 18.59
CA ASN A 121 -0.06 12.75 18.17
C ASN A 121 -1.39 13.13 17.50
N ARG A 122 -2.01 14.21 18.01
CA ARG A 122 -3.33 14.72 17.62
C ARG A 122 -3.34 15.46 16.27
N LYS A 123 -2.18 15.79 15.70
CA LYS A 123 -2.08 16.65 14.50
C LYS A 123 -2.36 15.96 13.16
N HIS A 124 -2.67 14.66 13.16
CA HIS A 124 -2.88 13.89 11.93
C HIS A 124 -4.07 14.40 11.09
N LYS A 125 -5.13 14.95 11.72
CA LYS A 125 -6.32 15.46 11.00
C LYS A 125 -6.24 16.94 10.57
N THR A 126 -5.33 17.74 11.12
CA THR A 126 -5.31 19.21 10.87
C THR A 126 -4.05 19.68 10.13
N GLN A 127 -3.00 18.86 10.07
CA GLN A 127 -1.81 19.04 9.23
C GLN A 127 -1.70 17.97 8.13
N GLN A 128 -2.84 17.30 7.86
CA GLN A 128 -3.03 16.05 7.11
C GLN A 128 -2.46 16.04 5.68
N TYR A 129 -2.02 17.18 5.14
CA TYR A 129 -1.48 17.27 3.78
C TYR A 129 -0.15 18.00 3.67
N ASP A 130 0.26 18.85 4.62
CA ASP A 130 1.40 19.76 4.43
C ASP A 130 2.80 19.13 4.63
N ASN A 131 2.88 17.83 4.95
CA ASN A 131 4.13 17.11 5.22
C ASN A 131 4.05 15.60 4.87
N LEU A 132 3.22 15.20 3.91
CA LEU A 132 2.91 13.78 3.69
C LEU A 132 4.12 12.98 3.19
N LEU A 133 5.05 13.62 2.48
CA LEU A 133 6.30 12.97 2.07
C LEU A 133 7.30 12.78 3.20
N ARG A 134 7.16 13.49 4.32
CA ARG A 134 8.19 13.45 5.37
C ARG A 134 8.08 12.16 6.16
N GLY A 135 9.18 11.42 6.21
CA GLY A 135 9.28 10.23 7.05
C GLY A 135 9.10 10.56 8.53
N TRP A 136 8.23 9.82 9.20
CA TRP A 136 8.06 9.88 10.66
C TRP A 136 9.04 8.91 11.31
N LYS A 137 9.65 9.32 12.42
CA LYS A 137 10.58 8.44 13.16
C LYS A 137 9.86 7.31 13.90
N LEU A 138 8.65 7.57 14.37
CA LEU A 138 7.81 6.63 15.11
C LEU A 138 6.40 6.63 14.52
N PRO A 139 5.70 5.48 14.51
CA PRO A 139 4.31 5.41 14.09
C PRO A 139 3.40 6.10 15.12
N PRO A 140 2.17 6.49 14.75
CA PRO A 140 1.21 7.13 15.66
C PRO A 140 0.53 6.18 16.66
N GLY A 141 0.81 4.89 16.61
CA GLY A 141 0.23 3.91 17.54
C GLY A 141 0.66 2.46 17.28
N PRO A 142 -0.01 1.47 17.89
CA PRO A 142 0.28 0.05 17.71
C PRO A 142 0.23 -0.40 16.25
N VAL A 143 1.10 -1.34 15.88
CA VAL A 143 1.38 -1.69 14.49
C VAL A 143 1.22 -3.18 14.23
N PHE A 144 0.59 -3.55 13.12
CA PHE A 144 0.42 -4.93 12.66
C PHE A 144 0.84 -5.06 11.19
N VAL A 145 1.64 -6.07 10.85
CA VAL A 145 2.15 -6.24 9.48
C VAL A 145 1.08 -6.74 8.53
N LEU A 146 0.74 -5.94 7.51
CA LEU A 146 -0.11 -6.37 6.38
C LEU A 146 0.70 -7.12 5.32
N HIS A 147 1.89 -6.62 5.01
CA HIS A 147 2.71 -7.14 3.93
C HIS A 147 4.19 -6.77 4.10
N ASN A 148 5.08 -7.72 3.83
CA ASN A 148 6.50 -7.46 3.72
C ASN A 148 6.87 -7.20 2.26
N VAL A 149 7.16 -5.95 1.92
CA VAL A 149 7.58 -5.56 0.55
C VAL A 149 9.04 -5.96 0.38
N ILE A 150 9.29 -6.96 -0.46
CA ILE A 150 10.62 -7.53 -0.70
C ILE A 150 11.65 -6.42 -0.96
N HIS A 151 12.71 -6.39 -0.15
CA HIS A 151 13.82 -5.43 -0.18
C HIS A 151 13.49 -3.94 0.08
N HIS A 152 12.22 -3.56 0.19
CA HIS A 152 11.82 -2.15 0.27
C HIS A 152 11.26 -1.75 1.63
N GLY A 153 10.61 -2.65 2.36
CA GLY A 153 10.02 -2.31 3.66
C GLY A 153 8.84 -3.18 4.04
N LYS A 154 7.93 -2.61 4.83
CA LYS A 154 6.73 -3.28 5.30
C LYS A 154 5.55 -2.33 5.20
N VAL A 155 4.41 -2.85 4.75
CA VAL A 155 3.11 -2.18 4.87
C VAL A 155 2.43 -2.70 6.11
N CYS A 156 1.89 -1.80 6.92
CA CYS A 156 1.35 -2.09 8.24
C CYS A 156 0.00 -1.41 8.45
N LEU A 157 -0.88 -2.08 9.19
CA LEU A 157 -1.98 -1.41 9.89
C LEU A 157 -1.42 -0.70 11.11
N VAL A 158 -1.81 0.55 11.32
CA VAL A 158 -1.47 1.33 12.49
C VAL A 158 -2.75 1.80 13.15
N TYR A 159 -2.82 1.74 14.47
CA TYR A 159 -3.96 2.22 15.26
C TYR A 159 -3.59 3.51 15.98
N PRO A 160 -3.80 4.70 15.37
CA PRO A 160 -3.38 5.97 15.97
C PRO A 160 -3.94 6.16 17.38
N VAL A 161 -3.13 6.74 18.26
CA VAL A 161 -3.51 7.02 19.65
C VAL A 161 -3.65 8.53 19.86
N SER A 162 -4.77 8.96 20.46
CA SER A 162 -4.98 10.35 20.87
C SER A 162 -4.08 10.75 22.06
N GLU A 163 -3.55 11.97 22.06
CA GLU A 163 -2.69 12.52 23.13
C GLU A 163 -3.42 12.76 24.45
N SER A 164 -4.76 12.83 24.44
CA SER A 164 -5.55 12.91 25.66
C SER A 164 -5.55 11.55 26.36
N GLY A 165 -4.48 11.28 27.12
CA GLY A 165 -4.31 10.09 27.97
C GLY A 165 -5.35 9.92 29.09
N GLU A 166 -6.46 10.66 29.02
CA GLU A 166 -7.60 10.59 29.91
C GLU A 166 -8.86 10.34 29.09
N GLN A 167 -9.10 9.09 28.71
CA GLN A 167 -10.42 8.43 28.88
C GLN A 167 -10.38 7.00 28.34
N LEU A 168 -10.30 6.08 29.30
CA LEU A 168 -11.09 4.87 29.41
C LEU A 168 -11.93 4.51 28.15
N VAL A 169 -11.54 3.42 27.49
CA VAL A 169 -12.45 2.46 26.83
C VAL A 169 -13.11 2.90 25.49
N ARG A 170 -12.93 4.12 24.95
CA ARG A 170 -13.77 4.56 23.81
C ARG A 170 -13.14 5.22 22.58
N ASP A 171 -11.82 5.37 22.48
CA ASP A 171 -11.24 5.79 21.18
C ASP A 171 -11.09 4.56 20.27
N VAL A 172 -12.18 4.21 19.57
CA VAL A 172 -12.12 3.35 18.38
C VAL A 172 -11.53 4.21 17.26
N CYS A 173 -10.21 4.38 17.26
CA CYS A 173 -9.53 4.92 16.09
C CYS A 173 -9.52 3.82 15.02
N SER A 174 -10.12 4.12 13.86
CA SER A 174 -10.02 3.26 12.69
C SER A 174 -8.55 3.08 12.33
N ALA A 175 -8.14 1.84 12.03
CA ALA A 175 -6.76 1.59 11.64
C ALA A 175 -6.46 2.30 10.31
N GLU A 176 -5.28 2.90 10.24
CA GLU A 176 -4.72 3.50 9.04
C GLU A 176 -3.68 2.54 8.41
N VAL A 177 -3.34 2.74 7.15
CA VAL A 177 -2.30 1.98 6.46
C VAL A 177 -1.05 2.82 6.29
N TRP A 178 0.09 2.29 6.72
CA TRP A 178 1.39 2.94 6.71
C TRP A 178 2.46 2.07 6.08
N PHE A 179 3.48 2.69 5.54
CA PHE A 179 4.69 2.05 5.01
C PHE A 179 5.89 2.39 5.88
N GLN A 180 6.61 1.37 6.34
CA GLN A 180 7.91 1.52 6.97
C GLN A 180 9.00 1.15 5.98
N THR A 181 9.94 2.06 5.71
CA THR A 181 11.04 1.79 4.79
C THR A 181 12.07 0.86 5.42
N ALA A 182 12.62 -0.08 4.64
CA ALA A 182 13.73 -0.93 5.08
C ALA A 182 15.04 -0.14 5.28
N LYS A 183 15.22 0.95 4.54
CA LYS A 183 16.46 1.74 4.53
C LYS A 183 16.60 2.66 5.73
N SER A 184 15.58 3.46 6.04
CA SER A 184 15.63 4.45 7.12
C SER A 184 14.84 4.06 8.37
N GLY A 185 13.96 3.04 8.26
CA GLY A 185 13.03 2.66 9.33
C GLY A 185 11.93 3.69 9.55
N GLU A 186 11.84 4.70 8.69
CA GLU A 186 10.86 5.78 8.78
C GLU A 186 9.50 5.35 8.27
N TRP A 187 8.48 5.99 8.83
CA TRP A 187 7.08 5.70 8.63
C TRP A 187 6.43 6.73 7.72
N TYR A 188 5.69 6.25 6.74
CA TYR A 188 5.01 7.05 5.75
C TYR A 188 3.56 6.62 5.70
N PHE A 189 2.65 7.55 5.90
CA PHE A 189 1.24 7.30 5.75
C PHE A 189 0.94 6.85 4.31
N LEU A 190 0.07 5.87 4.08
CA LEU A 190 -0.34 5.45 2.74
C LEU A 190 -1.81 5.75 2.47
N SER A 191 -2.69 5.41 3.42
CA SER A 191 -4.12 5.59 3.28
C SER A 191 -4.83 5.52 4.64
N GLU A 192 -6.00 6.13 4.73
CA GLU A 192 -6.87 6.10 5.93
C GLU A 192 -7.58 4.75 6.07
N THR A 193 -7.73 4.01 4.98
CA THR A 193 -8.48 2.76 4.91
C THR A 193 -7.67 1.68 4.20
N PHE A 194 -7.99 0.41 4.48
CA PHE A 194 -7.40 -0.71 3.75
C PHE A 194 -7.83 -0.69 2.28
N SER A 195 -9.10 -0.39 2.00
CA SER A 195 -9.60 -0.28 0.62
C SER A 195 -8.87 0.80 -0.17
N GLY A 196 -8.62 1.97 0.42
CA GLY A 196 -7.85 3.04 -0.23
C GLY A 196 -6.43 2.61 -0.56
N TYR A 197 -5.74 1.94 0.38
CA TYR A 197 -4.44 1.33 0.12
C TYR A 197 -4.48 0.28 -0.99
N PHE A 198 -5.47 -0.61 -0.97
CA PHE A 198 -5.59 -1.68 -1.96
C PHE A 198 -5.80 -1.11 -3.37
N ARG A 199 -6.61 -0.06 -3.51
CA ARG A 199 -6.80 0.69 -4.76
C ARG A 199 -5.47 1.29 -5.25
N LEU A 200 -4.67 1.89 -4.37
CA LEU A 200 -3.33 2.39 -4.73
C LEU A 200 -2.43 1.26 -5.22
N ALA A 201 -2.47 0.08 -4.58
CA ALA A 201 -1.69 -1.08 -5.00
C ALA A 201 -2.10 -1.55 -6.40
N VAL A 202 -3.40 -1.62 -6.68
CA VAL A 202 -3.95 -2.00 -8.01
C VAL A 202 -3.60 -0.95 -9.07
N LEU A 203 -3.71 0.34 -8.77
CA LEU A 203 -3.34 1.43 -9.68
C LEU A 203 -1.87 1.33 -10.15
N HIS A 204 -0.98 0.95 -9.23
CA HIS A 204 0.43 0.71 -9.53
C HIS A 204 0.71 -0.72 -10.02
N LEU A 205 -0.33 -1.52 -10.27
CA LEU A 205 -0.27 -2.93 -10.68
C LEU A 205 0.58 -3.80 -9.73
N GLY A 206 0.73 -3.38 -8.47
CA GLY A 206 1.59 -4.03 -7.50
C GLY A 206 3.08 -3.90 -7.78
N ILE A 207 3.54 -3.04 -8.69
CA ILE A 207 4.97 -2.96 -9.06
C ILE A 207 5.86 -2.85 -7.82
N CYS A 208 6.80 -3.78 -7.65
CA CYS A 208 7.59 -3.89 -6.43
C CYS A 208 8.27 -2.56 -6.08
N GLY A 209 7.98 -2.05 -4.88
CA GLY A 209 8.53 -0.79 -4.38
C GLY A 209 7.81 0.48 -4.85
N TRP A 210 6.63 0.37 -5.46
CA TRP A 210 5.79 1.54 -5.80
C TRP A 210 5.49 2.44 -4.60
N GLN A 211 5.50 1.92 -3.37
CA GLN A 211 5.30 2.71 -2.15
C GLN A 211 6.39 3.77 -1.97
N LEU A 212 7.59 3.56 -2.52
CA LEU A 212 8.67 4.56 -2.46
C LEU A 212 8.32 5.86 -3.19
N LEU A 213 7.37 5.82 -4.15
CA LEU A 213 6.83 7.02 -4.79
C LEU A 213 6.19 7.99 -3.78
N LEU A 214 5.74 7.45 -2.64
CA LEU A 214 5.05 8.16 -1.57
C LEU A 214 6.01 8.60 -0.45
N THR A 215 7.32 8.57 -0.70
CA THR A 215 8.37 8.86 0.29
C THR A 215 9.34 9.94 -0.19
N ASP A 216 9.98 10.63 0.76
CA ASP A 216 11.08 11.57 0.52
C ASP A 216 12.45 10.89 0.27
N GLN A 217 12.54 9.56 0.38
CA GLN A 217 13.80 8.80 0.26
C GLN A 217 14.33 8.66 -1.17
N GLY A 218 13.53 9.09 -2.15
CA GLY A 218 13.79 8.88 -3.56
C GLY A 218 13.47 7.47 -4.02
N VAL A 219 13.29 7.34 -5.33
CA VAL A 219 12.84 6.10 -5.97
C VAL A 219 13.95 5.61 -6.89
N PRO A 220 14.41 4.36 -6.75
CA PRO A 220 15.36 3.77 -7.69
C PRO A 220 14.86 3.87 -9.14
N GLN A 221 15.76 4.21 -10.07
CA GLN A 221 15.40 4.44 -11.47
C GLN A 221 14.69 3.23 -12.11
N TYR A 222 15.14 2.00 -11.81
CA TYR A 222 14.51 0.81 -12.37
C TYR A 222 13.03 0.67 -11.99
N ILE A 223 12.61 1.14 -10.81
CA ILE A 223 11.20 1.15 -10.40
C ILE A 223 10.42 2.17 -11.25
N LEU A 224 10.99 3.36 -11.46
CA LEU A 224 10.39 4.39 -12.31
C LEU A 224 10.25 3.92 -13.77
N ASP A 225 11.22 3.15 -14.26
CA ASP A 225 11.18 2.57 -15.60
C ASP A 225 10.03 1.56 -15.70
N TRP A 226 9.87 0.67 -14.70
CA TRP A 226 8.75 -0.28 -14.68
C TRP A 226 7.38 0.39 -14.55
N ILE A 227 7.27 1.41 -13.69
CA ILE A 227 6.03 2.17 -13.54
C ILE A 227 5.72 2.93 -14.83
N SER A 228 6.72 3.54 -15.46
CA SER A 228 6.56 4.21 -16.77
C SER A 228 6.13 3.26 -17.89
N PHE A 229 6.60 2.01 -17.84
CA PHE A 229 6.33 1.03 -18.89
C PHE A 229 4.97 0.35 -18.72
N TYR A 230 4.62 -0.06 -17.49
CA TYR A 230 3.43 -0.87 -17.21
C TYR A 230 2.26 -0.10 -16.60
N SER A 231 2.50 1.02 -15.91
CA SER A 231 1.44 1.88 -15.40
C SER A 231 1.68 3.32 -15.84
N PRO A 232 1.58 3.61 -17.16
CA PRO A 232 1.87 4.93 -17.68
C PRO A 232 0.90 5.99 -17.16
N ALA A 233 -0.33 5.63 -16.75
CA ALA A 233 -1.22 6.54 -16.01
C ALA A 233 -0.59 6.96 -14.66
N ALA A 234 -0.14 6.01 -13.84
CA ALA A 234 0.56 6.33 -12.60
C ALA A 234 1.86 7.11 -12.85
N ALA A 235 2.59 6.79 -13.93
CA ALA A 235 3.80 7.49 -14.31
C ALA A 235 3.54 8.92 -14.82
N ALA A 236 2.49 9.13 -15.62
CA ALA A 236 2.10 10.44 -16.14
C ALA A 236 1.72 11.37 -15.00
N VAL A 237 0.93 10.86 -14.06
CA VAL A 237 0.60 11.55 -12.81
C VAL A 237 1.87 11.93 -12.03
N MET A 238 2.88 11.06 -11.98
CA MET A 238 4.16 11.38 -11.33
C MET A 238 4.97 12.45 -12.09
N ARG A 239 4.92 12.45 -13.43
CA ARG A 239 5.67 13.41 -14.26
C ARG A 239 5.09 14.81 -14.19
N THR A 240 3.76 14.96 -14.26
CA THR A 240 3.11 16.29 -14.14
C THR A 240 3.48 16.97 -12.83
N VAL A 241 3.51 16.20 -11.75
CA VAL A 241 3.84 16.69 -10.40
C VAL A 241 5.31 17.07 -10.26
N ARG A 242 6.24 16.31 -10.88
CA ARG A 242 7.66 16.69 -10.91
C ARG A 242 7.92 17.95 -11.74
N VAL A 243 7.15 18.17 -12.80
CA VAL A 243 7.25 19.38 -13.63
C VAL A 243 6.68 20.59 -12.89
N GLU A 244 5.55 20.45 -12.22
CA GLU A 244 4.96 21.50 -11.37
C GLU A 244 5.86 21.83 -10.16
N GLY A 245 6.45 20.82 -9.51
CA GLY A 245 7.42 21.01 -8.42
C GLY A 245 8.78 21.58 -8.84
N ALA A 246 9.19 21.39 -10.11
CA ALA A 246 10.44 21.95 -10.65
C ALA A 246 10.30 23.40 -11.16
N ALA A 247 9.08 23.85 -11.45
CA ALA A 247 8.78 25.25 -11.79
C ALA A 247 8.87 26.19 -10.57
N ASP A 248 8.65 25.66 -9.35
CA ASP A 248 8.78 26.39 -8.09
C ASP A 248 10.12 26.10 -7.38
N LYS A 249 11.22 26.60 -7.96
CA LYS A 249 12.52 26.65 -7.29
C LYS A 249 12.52 27.75 -6.21
N GLU A 250 11.99 27.42 -5.02
CA GLU A 250 12.60 27.74 -3.70
C GLU A 250 11.74 27.25 -2.52
N GLN A 251 10.47 26.88 -2.72
CA GLN A 251 9.63 26.29 -1.66
C GLN A 251 8.66 25.19 -2.16
N GLY A 252 8.62 24.89 -3.47
CA GLY A 252 7.49 24.19 -4.11
C GLY A 252 7.61 22.69 -4.35
N ASN A 253 8.78 22.07 -4.12
CA ASN A 253 8.93 20.61 -4.27
C ASN A 253 8.10 19.80 -3.25
N LYS A 254 7.69 20.44 -2.16
CA LYS A 254 6.88 19.87 -1.08
C LYS A 254 5.38 19.98 -1.38
N ALA A 255 4.94 21.18 -1.77
CA ALA A 255 3.53 21.47 -2.05
C ALA A 255 2.97 20.67 -3.23
N ALA A 256 3.72 20.50 -4.32
CA ALA A 256 3.25 19.73 -5.48
C ALA A 256 3.05 18.24 -5.18
N ASN A 257 3.97 17.62 -4.43
CA ASN A 257 3.85 16.23 -4.02
C ASN A 257 2.76 16.01 -2.95
N ASP A 258 2.58 16.98 -2.05
CA ASP A 258 1.51 16.99 -1.05
C ASP A 258 0.12 17.14 -1.72
N LEU A 259 0.01 17.99 -2.75
CA LEU A 259 -1.21 18.17 -3.55
C LEU A 259 -1.57 16.90 -4.35
N TRP A 260 -0.55 16.24 -4.92
CA TRP A 260 -0.71 14.94 -5.59
C TRP A 260 -1.24 13.86 -4.65
N ARG A 261 -0.64 13.72 -3.47
CA ARG A 261 -1.10 12.71 -2.50
C ARG A 261 -2.48 13.06 -1.96
N LYS A 262 -2.81 14.33 -1.80
CA LYS A 262 -4.18 14.78 -1.49
C LYS A 262 -5.17 14.30 -2.55
N LYS A 263 -4.89 14.52 -3.84
CA LYS A 263 -5.77 14.07 -4.93
C LYS A 263 -5.89 12.54 -5.01
N GLN A 264 -4.79 11.80 -4.85
CA GLN A 264 -4.83 10.33 -4.84
C GLN A 264 -5.56 9.76 -3.62
N LEU A 265 -5.41 10.38 -2.45
CA LEU A 265 -6.15 10.01 -1.24
C LEU A 265 -7.62 10.41 -1.35
N GLU A 266 -7.95 11.57 -1.92
CA GLU A 266 -9.33 12.01 -2.16
C GLU A 266 -10.03 11.11 -3.19
N GLU A 267 -9.35 10.71 -4.26
CA GLU A 267 -9.86 9.73 -5.24
C GLU A 267 -10.01 8.33 -4.60
N ALA A 268 -9.05 7.91 -3.76
CA ALA A 268 -9.09 6.63 -3.08
C ALA A 268 -10.11 6.56 -1.92
N ASN A 269 -10.36 7.67 -1.22
CA ASN A 269 -11.25 7.76 -0.04
C ASN A 269 -12.65 8.31 -0.38
N GLY A 270 -12.80 9.09 -1.46
CA GLY A 270 -14.05 9.73 -1.88
C GLY A 270 -15.04 8.80 -2.59
N ALA A 271 -14.58 7.64 -3.08
CA ALA A 271 -15.44 6.55 -3.53
C ALA A 271 -15.95 5.74 -2.33
N ASN A 272 -16.80 6.41 -1.52
CA ASN A 272 -17.74 5.73 -0.63
C ASN A 272 -18.79 5.07 -1.51
N ASP A 273 -18.99 3.78 -1.27
CA ASP A 273 -19.92 2.86 -1.94
C ASP A 273 -19.37 2.16 -3.19
N ALA A 274 -19.14 0.85 -2.99
CA ALA A 274 -18.69 -0.15 -3.95
C ALA A 274 -17.23 -0.07 -4.45
N PHE A 275 -16.64 -1.24 -4.68
CA PHE A 275 -15.43 -1.39 -5.49
C PHE A 275 -15.73 -0.89 -6.90
N ASP A 276 -15.64 0.43 -7.13
CA ASP A 276 -15.90 1.02 -8.44
C ASP A 276 -14.76 0.68 -9.41
N CYS A 277 -14.92 -0.48 -10.04
CA CYS A 277 -14.02 -0.99 -11.06
C CYS A 277 -13.99 -0.07 -12.29
N ASP A 278 -15.03 0.73 -12.52
CA ASP A 278 -15.13 1.57 -13.71
C ASP A 278 -14.15 2.75 -13.65
N THR A 279 -13.93 3.35 -12.47
CA THR A 279 -12.92 4.40 -12.28
C THR A 279 -11.50 3.87 -12.51
N ILE A 280 -11.18 2.67 -11.99
CA ILE A 280 -9.87 2.02 -12.20
C ILE A 280 -9.69 1.66 -13.69
N MET A 281 -10.74 1.14 -14.33
CA MET A 281 -10.72 0.78 -15.75
C MET A 281 -10.60 1.99 -16.67
N GLN A 282 -11.22 3.12 -16.35
CA GLN A 282 -11.05 4.37 -17.09
C GLN A 282 -9.59 4.84 -17.05
N LEU A 283 -8.94 4.80 -15.87
CA LEU A 283 -7.53 5.14 -15.73
C LEU A 283 -6.61 4.16 -16.50
N LEU A 284 -6.92 2.86 -16.48
CA LEU A 284 -6.16 1.84 -17.22
C LEU A 284 -6.41 1.86 -18.74
N HIS A 285 -7.59 2.28 -19.21
CA HIS A 285 -7.88 2.44 -20.64
C HIS A 285 -7.22 3.70 -21.22
N ILE A 286 -7.19 4.81 -20.48
CA ILE A 286 -6.48 6.03 -20.89
C ILE A 286 -4.97 5.76 -21.04
N ALA A 287 -4.41 4.85 -20.24
CA ALA A 287 -3.02 4.40 -20.37
C ALA A 287 -2.70 3.63 -21.67
N LYS A 288 -3.71 3.21 -22.44
CA LYS A 288 -3.56 2.41 -23.67
C LYS A 288 -3.62 3.25 -24.96
N SER A 289 -4.09 4.50 -24.89
CA SER A 289 -4.18 5.45 -26.01
C SER A 289 -2.97 6.35 -26.11
#